data_AF-A0A5S5DSM9-F1
#
_entry.id   AF-A0A5S5DSM9-F1
#
_cell.length_a   1.000
_cell.length_b   1.000
_cell.length_c   1.000
_cell.angle_alpha   90.00
_cell.angle_beta   90.00
_cell.angle_gamma   90.00
#
_symmetry.space_group_name_H-M   'P 1'
#
loop_
_entity.id
_entity.type
_entity.pdbx_description
1 polymer ?
#
loop_
_entity_poly.entity_id
_entity_poly.type
_entity_poly.pdbx_seq_one_letter_code
_entity_poly.pdbx_strand_id
1 'polypeptide(L)'
;MKKILLPVYRKSEKHSSLPYYILFDIGKRLEFTSKRKAEDFARSLNVYLSDSVRTLMLVQRELYAIYLDYYFELESISSLRLQKKLDGFLSDLEYFHKEYGEGNNSFKMGGYWRILNHVEETLDLSLTLFKEKNNYTIVNKLRSHKQMVSFSYDKINQSITSHVINDDYKKTKFKVLTTKTTFYQSL
;
A
#
# COMPACT_ATOMS: atom_id res chain seq x y z
N MET A 1 15.07 -6.52 -5.62
CA MET A 1 13.63 -6.58 -5.28
C MET A 1 12.89 -7.29 -6.40
N LYS A 2 11.99 -8.22 -6.07
CA LYS A 2 11.12 -8.86 -7.06
C LYS A 2 10.26 -7.78 -7.74
N LYS A 3 10.20 -7.79 -9.07
CA LYS A 3 9.45 -6.79 -9.84
C LYS A 3 7.96 -6.97 -9.55
N ILE A 4 7.29 -5.93 -9.06
CA ILE A 4 5.84 -5.96 -8.91
C ILE A 4 5.26 -5.95 -10.32
N LEU A 5 4.60 -7.03 -10.71
CA LEU A 5 3.88 -7.11 -11.99
C LEU A 5 2.42 -6.77 -11.75
N LEU A 6 1.99 -5.67 -12.38
CA LEU A 6 0.59 -5.28 -12.52
C LEU A 6 0.19 -5.56 -13.98
N PRO A 7 -0.34 -6.76 -14.29
CA PRO A 7 -0.65 -7.13 -15.67
C PRO A 7 -1.77 -6.28 -16.25
N VAL A 8 -1.64 -5.99 -17.54
CA VAL A 8 -2.64 -5.29 -18.33
C VAL A 8 -3.49 -6.31 -19.08
N TYR A 9 -4.78 -6.26 -18.87
CA TYR A 9 -5.76 -7.12 -19.49
C TYR A 9 -6.52 -6.39 -20.60
N ARG A 10 -7.15 -7.16 -21.49
CA ARG A 10 -8.03 -6.64 -22.54
C ARG A 10 -9.44 -7.20 -22.34
N LYS A 11 -10.46 -6.34 -22.37
CA LYS A 11 -11.87 -6.75 -22.36
C LYS A 11 -12.19 -7.53 -23.64
N SER A 12 -13.04 -8.54 -23.53
CA SER A 12 -13.53 -9.33 -24.66
C SER A 12 -14.51 -8.56 -25.56
N GLU A 13 -15.14 -7.50 -25.05
CA GLU A 13 -16.12 -6.67 -25.76
C GLU A 13 -15.48 -5.90 -26.94
N LYS A 14 -15.95 -6.16 -28.16
CA LYS A 14 -15.41 -5.57 -29.41
C LYS A 14 -15.55 -4.03 -29.51
N HIS A 15 -16.48 -3.42 -28.78
CA HIS A 15 -16.79 -1.97 -28.88
C HIS A 15 -16.58 -1.19 -27.57
N SER A 16 -15.80 -1.73 -26.63
CA SER A 16 -15.53 -1.02 -25.39
C SER A 16 -14.72 0.25 -25.62
N SER A 17 -15.20 1.38 -25.12
CA SER A 17 -14.47 2.66 -25.19
C SER A 17 -13.19 2.69 -24.34
N LEU A 18 -13.09 1.77 -23.36
CA LEU A 18 -11.93 1.53 -22.52
C LEU A 18 -11.61 0.03 -22.55
N PRO A 19 -10.96 -0.46 -23.62
CA PRO A 19 -10.80 -1.89 -23.85
C PRO A 19 -9.70 -2.52 -23.00
N TYR A 20 -8.84 -1.74 -22.35
CA TYR A 20 -7.75 -2.26 -21.52
C TYR A 20 -8.02 -1.99 -20.05
N TYR A 21 -7.55 -2.85 -19.15
CA TYR A 21 -7.71 -2.62 -17.71
C TYR A 21 -6.61 -3.26 -16.86
N ILE A 22 -6.46 -2.76 -15.64
CA ILE A 22 -5.60 -3.30 -14.59
C ILE A 22 -6.47 -3.61 -13.39
N LEU A 23 -6.28 -4.80 -12.81
CA LEU A 23 -6.91 -5.17 -11.54
C LEU A 23 -6.21 -4.41 -10.41
N PHE A 24 -6.97 -3.60 -9.67
CA PHE A 24 -6.40 -2.66 -8.71
C PHE A 24 -6.78 -2.98 -7.27
N ASP A 25 -8.00 -3.41 -7.00
CA ASP A 25 -8.44 -3.82 -5.66
C ASP A 25 -9.59 -4.83 -5.81
N ILE A 26 -10.07 -5.42 -4.71
CA ILE A 26 -11.21 -6.33 -4.74
C ILE A 26 -12.42 -5.61 -5.38
N GLY A 27 -12.88 -6.12 -6.51
CA GLY A 27 -13.99 -5.55 -7.27
C GLY A 27 -13.67 -4.22 -7.98
N LYS A 28 -12.42 -3.72 -7.92
CA LYS A 28 -12.01 -2.46 -8.57
C LYS A 28 -11.00 -2.72 -9.67
N ARG A 29 -11.22 -2.10 -10.82
CA ARG A 29 -10.30 -2.08 -11.95
C ARG A 29 -10.11 -0.68 -12.47
N LEU A 30 -8.90 -0.38 -12.92
CA LEU A 30 -8.57 0.84 -13.65
C LEU A 30 -8.68 0.53 -15.13
N GLU A 31 -9.45 1.32 -15.87
CA GLU A 31 -9.73 1.07 -17.28
C GLU A 31 -9.06 2.12 -18.17
N PHE A 32 -8.57 1.73 -19.34
CA PHE A 32 -7.75 2.55 -20.22
C PHE A 32 -8.17 2.46 -21.68
N THR A 33 -7.97 3.56 -22.40
CA THR A 33 -8.23 3.69 -23.85
C THR A 33 -7.26 2.89 -24.70
N SER A 34 -6.00 2.74 -24.28
CA SER A 34 -4.97 2.01 -25.04
C SER A 34 -4.07 1.18 -24.13
N LYS A 35 -3.52 0.10 -24.70
CA LYS A 35 -2.58 -0.79 -24.02
C LYS A 35 -1.37 -0.03 -23.49
N ARG A 36 -0.79 0.84 -24.33
CA ARG A 36 0.37 1.65 -24.00
C ARG A 36 0.14 2.53 -22.76
N LYS A 37 -1.01 3.22 -22.67
CA LYS A 37 -1.33 4.05 -21.50
C LYS A 37 -1.46 3.22 -20.22
N ALA A 38 -2.04 2.02 -20.31
CA ALA A 38 -2.13 1.10 -19.18
C ALA A 38 -0.74 0.59 -18.75
N GLU A 39 0.12 0.20 -19.70
CA GLU A 39 1.48 -0.25 -19.42
C GLU A 39 2.36 0.85 -18.82
N ASP A 40 2.24 2.09 -19.32
CA ASP A 40 2.98 3.24 -18.78
C ASP A 40 2.51 3.58 -17.35
N PHE A 41 1.20 3.54 -17.09
CA PHE A 41 0.67 3.67 -15.73
C PHE A 41 1.16 2.56 -14.80
N ALA A 42 1.06 1.30 -15.21
CA ALA A 42 1.54 0.16 -14.45
C ALA A 42 3.03 0.31 -14.12
N ARG A 43 3.85 0.75 -15.08
CA ARG A 43 5.28 0.98 -14.87
C ARG A 43 5.52 2.06 -13.82
N SER A 44 4.85 3.21 -13.94
CA SER A 44 4.97 4.33 -13.00
C SER A 44 4.55 3.93 -11.58
N LEU A 45 3.37 3.31 -11.45
CA LEU A 45 2.87 2.85 -10.16
C LEU A 45 3.80 1.82 -9.51
N ASN A 46 4.36 0.88 -10.27
CA ASN A 46 5.28 -0.12 -9.74
C ASN A 46 6.58 0.49 -9.17
N VAL A 47 7.07 1.60 -9.77
CA VAL A 47 8.21 2.34 -9.22
C VAL A 47 7.84 2.92 -7.86
N TYR A 48 6.73 3.65 -7.78
CA TYR A 48 6.27 4.24 -6.52
C TYR A 48 5.98 3.21 -5.43
N LEU A 49 5.34 2.09 -5.77
CA LEU A 49 5.10 1.00 -4.83
C LEU A 49 6.41 0.41 -4.31
N SER A 50 7.40 0.22 -5.19
CA SER A 50 8.70 -0.31 -4.79
C SER A 50 9.44 0.65 -3.86
N ASP A 51 9.43 1.95 -4.15
CA ASP A 51 10.08 2.98 -3.33
C ASP A 51 9.37 3.18 -1.99
N SER A 52 8.04 3.14 -1.99
CA SER A 52 7.23 3.15 -0.78
C SER A 52 7.56 1.95 0.11
N VAL A 53 7.55 0.72 -0.43
CA VAL A 53 7.89 -0.48 0.35
C VAL A 53 9.30 -0.41 0.92
N ARG A 54 10.29 0.11 0.18
CA ARG A 54 11.63 0.35 0.74
C ARG A 54 11.61 1.31 1.92
N THR A 55 10.84 2.39 1.81
CA THR A 55 10.66 3.38 2.88
C THR A 55 10.02 2.73 4.10
N LEU A 56 8.98 1.93 3.91
CA LEU A 56 8.30 1.19 4.97
C LEU A 56 9.24 0.16 5.64
N MET A 57 10.08 -0.53 4.87
CA MET A 57 11.10 -1.43 5.41
C MET A 57 12.15 -0.68 6.26
N LEU A 58 12.56 0.51 5.84
CA LEU A 58 13.47 1.35 6.62
C LEU A 58 12.82 1.74 7.95
N VAL A 59 11.58 2.22 7.93
CA VAL A 59 10.84 2.57 9.15
C VAL A 59 10.69 1.34 10.06
N GLN A 60 10.34 0.18 9.51
CA GLN A 60 10.22 -1.06 10.28
C GLN A 60 11.53 -1.44 10.96
N ARG A 61 12.67 -1.33 10.25
CA ARG A 61 13.99 -1.61 10.82
C ARG A 61 14.29 -0.68 12.01
N GLU A 62 14.01 0.62 11.85
CA GLU A 62 14.20 1.60 12.92
C GLU A 62 13.27 1.34 14.12
N LEU A 63 12.02 0.93 13.89
CA LEU A 63 11.10 0.51 14.95
C LEU A 63 11.62 -0.69 15.72
N TYR A 64 12.18 -1.68 15.02
CA TYR A 64 12.76 -2.87 15.64
C TYR A 64 13.98 -2.52 16.48
N ALA A 65 14.86 -1.63 15.98
CA ALA A 65 16.00 -1.13 16.74
C ALA A 65 15.56 -0.42 18.02
N ILE A 66 14.58 0.48 17.93
CA ILE A 66 14.01 1.16 19.11
C ILE A 66 13.42 0.14 20.09
N TYR A 67 12.73 -0.89 19.62
CA TYR A 67 12.21 -1.93 20.50
C TYR A 67 13.33 -2.66 21.27
N LEU A 68 14.42 -3.02 20.59
CA LEU A 68 15.56 -3.70 21.23
C LEU A 68 16.28 -2.80 22.25
N ASP A 69 16.53 -1.55 21.89
CA ASP A 69 17.21 -0.57 22.76
C ASP A 69 16.45 -0.32 24.06
N TYR A 70 15.11 -0.38 24.00
CA TYR A 70 14.22 -0.11 25.13
C TYR A 70 13.55 -1.36 25.71
N TYR A 71 13.98 -2.56 25.30
CA TYR A 71 13.32 -3.82 25.64
C TYR A 71 13.12 -4.00 27.15
N PHE A 72 14.16 -3.73 27.94
CA PHE A 72 14.14 -3.86 29.40
C PHE A 72 13.42 -2.71 30.11
N GLU A 73 13.18 -1.60 29.43
CA GLU A 73 12.45 -0.47 29.98
C GLU A 73 10.93 -0.62 29.79
N LEU A 74 10.49 -1.34 28.76
CA LEU A 74 9.09 -1.55 28.47
C LEU A 74 8.45 -2.53 29.47
N GLU A 75 7.20 -2.24 29.85
CA GLU A 75 6.40 -3.21 30.62
C GLU A 75 6.23 -4.50 29.82
N SER A 76 6.28 -5.66 30.48
CA SER A 76 6.22 -6.99 29.86
C SER A 76 5.09 -7.14 28.82
N ILE A 77 3.86 -6.73 29.17
CA ILE A 77 2.70 -6.84 28.28
C ILE A 77 2.86 -5.96 27.04
N SER A 78 3.31 -4.72 27.24
CA SER A 78 3.56 -3.75 26.18
C SER A 78 4.69 -4.19 25.24
N SER A 79 5.77 -4.72 25.82
CA SER A 79 6.91 -5.29 25.09
C SER A 79 6.47 -6.46 24.21
N LEU A 80 5.72 -7.42 24.76
CA LEU A 80 5.18 -8.56 24.01
C LEU A 80 4.25 -8.12 22.88
N ARG A 81 3.39 -7.12 23.13
CA ARG A 81 2.46 -6.59 22.13
C ARG A 81 3.22 -5.94 20.97
N LEU A 82 4.25 -5.14 21.27
CA LEU A 82 5.08 -4.49 20.26
C LEU A 82 5.87 -5.52 19.46
N GLN A 83 6.48 -6.50 20.12
CA GLN A 83 7.19 -7.61 19.48
C GLN A 83 6.31 -8.36 18.47
N LYS A 84 5.11 -8.79 18.89
CA LYS A 84 4.18 -9.51 18.02
C LYS A 84 3.79 -8.71 16.78
N LYS A 85 3.61 -7.39 16.92
CA LYS A 85 3.40 -6.53 15.75
C LYS A 85 4.63 -6.53 14.86
N LEU A 86 5.80 -6.22 15.41
CA LEU A 86 7.06 -6.16 14.67
C LEU A 86 7.35 -7.44 13.86
N ASP A 87 7.13 -8.61 14.45
CA ASP A 87 7.37 -9.91 13.83
C ASP A 87 6.38 -10.20 12.69
N GLY A 88 5.15 -9.67 12.76
CA GLY A 88 4.12 -9.88 11.74
C GLY A 88 4.43 -9.21 10.38
N PHE A 89 5.34 -8.24 10.35
CA PHE A 89 5.66 -7.47 9.15
C PHE A 89 6.23 -8.33 8.01
N LEU A 90 7.07 -9.31 8.33
CA LEU A 90 7.68 -10.19 7.33
C LEU A 90 6.63 -11.04 6.62
N SER A 91 5.59 -11.47 7.34
CA SER A 91 4.46 -12.21 6.78
C SER A 91 3.65 -11.35 5.79
N ASP A 92 3.45 -10.06 6.10
CA ASP A 92 2.78 -9.13 5.19
C ASP A 92 3.64 -8.82 3.94
N LEU A 93 4.97 -8.73 4.09
CA LEU A 93 5.91 -8.62 2.97
C LEU A 93 5.87 -9.85 2.06
N GLU A 94 5.84 -11.05 2.64
CA GLU A 94 5.75 -12.30 1.88
C GLU A 94 4.44 -12.35 1.09
N TYR A 95 3.32 -12.02 1.74
CA TYR A 95 2.01 -11.94 1.07
C TYR A 95 2.03 -10.96 -0.12
N PHE A 96 2.65 -9.79 0.04
CA PHE A 96 2.76 -8.81 -1.04
C PHE A 96 3.61 -9.29 -2.23
N HIS A 97 4.70 -10.00 -1.94
CA HIS A 97 5.63 -10.51 -2.96
C HIS A 97 5.21 -11.86 -3.57
N LYS A 98 4.11 -12.45 -3.08
CA LYS A 98 3.56 -13.69 -3.64
C LYS A 98 3.18 -13.52 -5.11
N GLU A 99 3.41 -14.57 -5.89
CA GLU A 99 2.90 -14.66 -7.25
C GLU A 99 1.42 -15.03 -7.22
N TYR A 100 0.60 -14.20 -7.86
CA TYR A 100 -0.83 -14.41 -7.95
C TYR A 100 -1.18 -14.89 -9.36
N GLY A 101 -2.08 -15.87 -9.43
CA GLY A 101 -2.63 -16.34 -10.71
C GLY A 101 -3.42 -15.26 -11.44
N GLU A 102 -3.77 -15.53 -12.69
CA GLU A 102 -4.61 -14.65 -13.50
C GLU A 102 -5.94 -14.36 -12.78
N GLY A 103 -6.40 -13.12 -12.80
CA GLY A 103 -7.62 -12.70 -12.07
C GLY A 103 -7.42 -12.34 -10.59
N ASN A 104 -6.34 -12.79 -9.94
CA ASN A 104 -6.05 -12.52 -8.52
C ASN A 104 -5.03 -11.39 -8.29
N ASN A 105 -4.60 -10.71 -9.36
CA ASN A 105 -3.57 -9.68 -9.28
C ASN A 105 -3.99 -8.42 -8.50
N SER A 106 -5.29 -8.23 -8.23
CA SER A 106 -5.80 -7.17 -7.32
C SER A 106 -5.31 -7.35 -5.88
N PHE A 107 -5.00 -8.58 -5.45
CA PHE A 107 -4.49 -8.83 -4.09
C PHE A 107 -3.12 -8.20 -3.84
N LYS A 108 -2.36 -7.86 -4.89
CA LYS A 108 -1.08 -7.17 -4.73
C LYS A 108 -1.24 -5.80 -4.08
N MET A 109 -2.23 -5.03 -4.51
CA MET A 109 -2.51 -3.73 -3.89
C MET A 109 -3.09 -3.90 -2.49
N GLY A 110 -3.94 -4.91 -2.27
CA GLY A 110 -4.39 -5.27 -0.92
C GLY A 110 -3.21 -5.60 0.01
N GLY A 111 -2.21 -6.34 -0.48
CA GLY A 111 -0.97 -6.62 0.23
C GLY A 111 -0.14 -5.37 0.52
N TYR A 112 -0.04 -4.45 -0.43
CA TYR A 112 0.61 -3.16 -0.20
C TYR A 112 -0.06 -2.37 0.94
N TRP A 113 -1.39 -2.25 0.92
CA TRP A 113 -2.13 -1.54 1.97
C TRP A 113 -1.99 -2.22 3.34
N ARG A 114 -1.93 -3.57 3.37
CA ARG A 114 -1.62 -4.31 4.60
C ARG A 114 -0.26 -3.92 5.18
N ILE A 115 0.79 -3.86 4.36
CA ILE A 115 2.14 -3.44 4.80
C ILE A 115 2.10 -2.01 5.34
N LEU A 116 1.46 -1.10 4.62
CA LEU A 116 1.38 0.31 5.02
C LEU A 116 0.66 0.46 6.37
N ASN A 117 -0.52 -0.12 6.50
CA ASN A 117 -1.31 -0.09 7.73
C ASN A 117 -0.56 -0.76 8.89
N HIS A 118 0.14 -1.87 8.62
CA HIS A 118 0.95 -2.55 9.61
C HIS A 118 1.99 -1.60 10.22
N VAL A 119 2.76 -0.90 9.39
CA VAL A 119 3.80 0.03 9.85
C VAL A 119 3.18 1.22 10.58
N GLU A 120 2.07 1.77 10.08
CA GLU A 120 1.36 2.88 10.73
C GLU A 120 0.83 2.49 12.11
N GLU A 121 0.15 1.35 12.23
CA GLU A 121 -0.36 0.86 13.52
C GLU A 121 0.77 0.55 14.51
N THR A 122 1.92 0.08 14.01
CA THR A 122 3.10 -0.19 14.84
C THR A 122 3.71 1.12 15.34
N LEU A 123 3.82 2.14 14.48
CA LEU A 123 4.22 3.49 14.88
C LEU A 123 3.29 4.07 15.94
N ASP A 124 1.98 3.91 15.79
CA ASP A 124 0.99 4.45 16.74
C ASP A 124 1.05 3.75 18.10
N LEU A 125 1.27 2.43 18.10
CA LEU A 125 1.55 1.70 19.33
C LEU A 125 2.84 2.23 20.01
N SER A 126 3.94 2.32 19.27
CA SER A 126 5.21 2.84 19.80
C SER A 126 5.05 4.27 20.32
N LEU A 127 4.38 5.15 19.59
CA LEU A 127 4.12 6.53 20.00
C LEU A 127 3.38 6.60 21.33
N THR A 128 2.40 5.73 21.53
CA THR A 128 1.64 5.67 22.79
C THR A 128 2.56 5.28 23.94
N LEU A 129 3.31 4.19 23.79
CA LEU A 129 4.21 3.66 24.81
C LEU A 129 5.31 4.66 25.22
N PHE A 130 5.92 5.34 24.25
CA PHE A 130 7.01 6.28 24.53
C PHE A 130 6.54 7.66 25.01
N LYS A 131 5.30 8.06 24.70
CA LYS A 131 4.69 9.26 25.30
C LYS A 131 4.43 9.07 26.79
N GLU A 132 3.90 7.92 27.21
CA GLU A 132 3.64 7.61 28.62
C GLU A 132 4.92 7.62 29.46
N LYS A 133 6.05 7.27 28.85
CA LYS A 133 7.39 7.33 29.46
C LYS A 133 8.07 8.70 29.37
N ASN A 134 7.42 9.71 28.79
CA ASN A 134 7.99 11.04 28.54
C ASN A 134 9.31 11.04 27.74
N ASN A 135 9.54 10.05 26.88
CA ASN A 135 10.74 9.98 26.03
C ASN A 135 10.54 10.81 24.74
N TYR A 136 10.63 12.13 24.88
CA TYR A 136 10.33 13.07 23.79
C TYR A 136 11.27 12.93 22.59
N THR A 137 12.51 12.51 22.80
CA THR A 137 13.47 12.25 21.71
C THR A 137 12.95 11.15 20.78
N ILE A 138 12.53 10.01 21.35
CA ILE A 138 11.96 8.90 20.58
C ILE A 138 10.61 9.29 19.99
N VAL A 139 9.76 9.98 20.74
CA VAL A 139 8.45 10.45 20.23
C VAL A 139 8.61 11.33 18.99
N ASN A 140 9.59 12.24 18.97
CA ASN A 140 9.86 13.09 17.81
C ASN A 140 10.38 12.27 16.60
N LYS A 141 11.26 11.29 16.84
CA LYS A 141 11.73 10.37 15.79
C LYS A 141 10.56 9.58 15.20
N LEU A 142 9.70 9.01 16.04
CA LEU A 142 8.51 8.25 15.61
C LEU A 142 7.50 9.13 14.84
N ARG A 143 7.30 10.39 15.25
CA ARG A 143 6.47 11.35 14.49
C ARG A 143 7.03 11.63 13.10
N SER A 144 8.35 11.80 12.98
CA SER A 144 9.01 11.97 11.68
C SER A 144 8.80 10.75 10.79
N HIS A 145 8.97 9.54 11.33
CA HIS A 145 8.67 8.30 10.60
C HIS A 145 7.19 8.21 10.19
N LYS A 146 6.26 8.60 11.06
CA LYS A 146 4.83 8.66 10.71
C LYS A 146 4.57 9.60 9.54
N GLN A 147 5.22 10.76 9.50
CA GLN A 147 5.12 11.68 8.36
C GLN A 147 5.66 11.06 7.06
N MET A 148 6.75 10.28 7.11
CA MET A 148 7.27 9.54 5.95
C MET A 148 6.27 8.50 5.43
N VAL A 149 5.58 7.80 6.34
CA VAL A 149 4.52 6.85 5.98
C VAL A 149 3.34 7.56 5.33
N SER A 150 2.88 8.68 5.90
CA SER A 150 1.80 9.50 5.31
C SER A 150 2.17 10.02 3.92
N PHE A 151 3.41 10.48 3.73
CA PHE A 151 3.88 10.91 2.40
C PHE A 151 3.84 9.77 1.37
N SER A 152 4.18 8.54 1.78
CA SER A 152 4.12 7.36 0.92
C SER A 152 2.67 7.01 0.54
N TYR A 153 1.74 7.14 1.48
CA TYR A 153 0.29 7.03 1.21
C TYR A 153 -0.16 8.08 0.19
N ASP A 154 0.15 9.35 0.43
CA ASP A 154 -0.27 10.47 -0.39
C ASP A 154 0.27 10.36 -1.82
N LYS A 155 1.53 9.94 -2.00
CA LYS A 155 2.11 9.77 -3.34
C LYS A 155 1.42 8.68 -4.15
N ILE A 156 1.05 7.56 -3.52
CA ILE A 156 0.29 6.50 -4.18
C ILE A 156 -1.13 6.97 -4.48
N ASN A 157 -1.80 7.61 -3.51
CA ASN A 157 -3.15 8.15 -3.70
C ASN A 157 -3.20 9.22 -4.79
N GLN A 158 -2.22 10.12 -4.83
CA GLN A 158 -2.02 11.09 -5.91
C GLN A 158 -1.75 10.39 -7.24
N SER A 159 -0.94 9.34 -7.29
CA SER A 159 -0.70 8.63 -8.56
C SER A 159 -1.98 8.00 -9.13
N ILE A 160 -2.85 7.51 -8.24
CA ILE A 160 -4.16 6.98 -8.60
C ILE A 160 -5.09 8.12 -9.03
N THR A 161 -5.19 9.20 -8.26
CA THR A 161 -6.15 10.31 -8.46
C THR A 161 -5.73 11.34 -9.50
N SER A 162 -4.44 11.65 -9.67
CA SER A 162 -3.93 12.54 -10.74
C SER A 162 -4.15 11.92 -12.13
N HIS A 163 -4.12 10.60 -12.24
CA HIS A 163 -4.54 9.90 -13.45
C HIS A 163 -6.07 9.89 -13.64
N VAL A 164 -6.84 10.23 -12.60
CA VAL A 164 -8.28 10.49 -12.64
C VAL A 164 -8.59 11.96 -13.01
N ILE A 165 -7.67 12.90 -12.76
CA ILE A 165 -7.90 14.36 -12.87
C ILE A 165 -7.11 15.01 -14.03
N ASN A 166 -6.39 14.25 -14.87
CA ASN A 166 -5.74 14.82 -16.07
C ASN A 166 -6.80 15.11 -17.17
N ASP A 167 -7.60 16.14 -16.92
CA ASP A 167 -8.83 16.52 -17.61
C ASP A 167 -8.67 17.75 -18.52
N ASP A 168 -7.45 18.23 -18.78
CA ASP A 168 -7.19 19.23 -19.83
C ASP A 168 -5.74 19.06 -20.32
N TYR A 169 -5.47 18.65 -21.56
CA TYR A 169 -5.79 19.41 -22.76
C TYR A 169 -5.94 18.44 -23.96
N LYS A 170 -7.12 18.45 -24.60
CA LYS A 170 -7.54 17.67 -25.77
C LYS A 170 -7.90 16.18 -25.56
N LYS A 171 -9.20 16.00 -25.30
CA LYS A 171 -10.05 14.86 -25.68
C LYS A 171 -9.79 13.51 -24.97
N THR A 172 -10.65 13.29 -23.96
CA THR A 172 -11.36 12.05 -23.62
C THR A 172 -10.62 10.87 -22.96
N LYS A 173 -11.20 10.53 -21.79
CA LYS A 173 -11.61 9.19 -21.32
C LYS A 173 -10.64 8.48 -20.38
N PHE A 174 -10.78 8.81 -19.10
CA PHE A 174 -10.71 7.83 -18.02
C PHE A 174 -11.94 8.02 -17.13
N LYS A 175 -12.61 6.93 -16.77
CA LYS A 175 -13.65 6.93 -15.74
C LYS A 175 -13.31 5.78 -14.80
N VAL A 176 -13.07 6.08 -13.53
CA VAL A 176 -13.10 5.05 -12.48
C VAL A 176 -14.55 4.62 -12.37
N LEU A 177 -14.88 3.49 -12.97
CA LEU A 177 -16.14 2.83 -12.68
C LEU A 177 -15.93 2.01 -11.41
N THR A 178 -16.26 2.60 -10.26
CA THR A 178 -16.52 1.84 -9.04
C THR A 178 -17.76 0.99 -9.31
N THR A 179 -17.58 -0.27 -9.69
CA THR A 179 -18.72 -1.20 -9.79
C THR A 179 -19.19 -1.58 -8.39
N LYS A 180 -20.50 -1.41 -8.18
CA LYS A 180 -21.26 -1.74 -6.96
C LYS A 180 -20.73 -3.01 -6.28
N THR A 181 -20.55 -2.91 -4.97
CA THR A 181 -20.51 -4.05 -4.05
C THR A 181 -21.67 -4.98 -4.38
N THR A 182 -21.38 -6.12 -5.00
CA THR A 182 -22.36 -7.21 -5.05
C THR A 182 -22.15 -7.97 -3.76
N PHE A 183 -22.93 -7.61 -2.73
CA PHE A 183 -23.11 -8.51 -1.60
C PHE A 183 -23.71 -9.79 -2.17
N TYR A 184 -22.96 -10.89 -2.13
CA TYR A 184 -23.59 -12.20 -2.14
C TYR A 184 -24.43 -12.26 -0.87
N GLN A 185 -25.74 -12.04 -1.00
CA GLN A 185 -26.69 -12.53 -0.01
C GLN A 185 -26.66 -14.05 -0.13
N SER A 186 -25.98 -14.69 0.82
CA SER A 186 -26.15 -16.10 1.13
C SER A 186 -27.60 -16.32 1.59
N LEU A 187 -28.33 -17.17 0.88
CA LEU A 187 -29.37 -18.03 1.44
C LEU A 187 -28.79 -19.43 1.58
#